data_AF-A0A1Y5D5D2-F1
#
_entry.id   AF-A0A1Y5D5D2-F1
#
_cell.length_a   1.000
_cell.length_b   1.000
_cell.length_c   1.000
_cell.angle_alpha   90.00
_cell.angle_beta   90.00
_cell.angle_gamma   90.00
#
_symmetry.space_group_name_H-M   'P 1'
#
loop_
_entity.id
_entity.type
_entity.pdbx_description
1 polymer ?
#
loop_
_entity_poly.entity_id
_entity_poly.type
_entity_poly.pdbx_seq_one_letter_code
_entity_poly.pdbx_strand_id
1 'polypeptide(L)'
;MQLYYKDFNSLSKVKGGFQNFQKEIVNFLHTLNFFELHDGSIQEEVKEINAKVTHVFCEEGGAKSKRAQDELKREFIFKNKKYSNVNCEFHYKLENIDDQKGGEHFKNRIYVGFIKSGKLKKIGIAHIGFHL
;
A
#
# COMPACT_ATOMS: atom_id res chain seq x y z
N MET A 1 -4.44 4.62 15.90
CA MET A 1 -3.95 3.95 14.67
C MET A 1 -3.90 2.45 14.93
N GLN A 2 -4.69 1.62 14.23
CA GLN A 2 -4.63 0.16 14.37
C GLN A 2 -4.17 -0.46 13.05
N LEU A 3 -2.87 -0.38 12.80
CA LEU A 3 -2.16 -1.12 11.75
C LEU A 3 -1.53 -2.33 12.42
N TYR A 4 -2.04 -3.55 12.16
CA TYR A 4 -1.50 -4.77 12.76
C TYR A 4 -1.29 -5.85 11.69
N TYR A 5 -0.02 -6.06 11.35
CA TYR A 5 0.49 -7.32 10.77
C TYR A 5 1.58 -7.84 11.71
N LYS A 6 1.71 -9.17 11.81
CA LYS A 6 2.50 -9.86 12.84
C LYS A 6 4.01 -9.53 12.79
N ASP A 7 4.50 -9.02 11.66
CA ASP A 7 5.91 -8.62 11.48
C ASP A 7 6.02 -7.32 10.67
N PHE A 8 5.54 -6.19 11.20
CA PHE A 8 5.81 -4.88 10.59
C PHE A 8 7.28 -4.46 10.85
N ASN A 9 8.22 -5.19 10.25
CA ASN A 9 9.66 -4.91 10.28
C ASN A 9 10.19 -4.57 8.86
N SER A 10 9.40 -3.83 8.08
CA SER A 10 9.78 -3.44 6.71
C SER A 10 10.18 -1.96 6.56
N LEU A 11 10.10 -1.13 7.60
CA LEU A 11 10.60 0.26 7.51
C LEU A 11 12.12 0.31 7.25
N SER A 12 12.86 -0.68 7.75
CA SER A 12 14.29 -0.89 7.43
C SER A 12 14.55 -1.25 5.96
N LYS A 13 13.52 -1.68 5.22
CA LYS A 13 13.60 -2.04 3.80
C LYS A 13 13.32 -0.85 2.86
N VAL A 14 13.08 0.35 3.41
CA VAL A 14 12.96 1.58 2.63
C VAL A 14 14.37 1.99 2.19
N LYS A 15 14.69 1.79 0.90
CA LYS A 15 15.97 2.21 0.34
C LYS A 15 16.07 3.74 0.35
N GLY A 16 17.26 4.26 0.57
CA GLY A 16 17.48 5.71 0.74
C GLY A 16 17.11 6.23 2.14
N GLY A 17 16.68 5.36 3.07
CA GLY A 17 16.40 5.70 4.46
C GLY A 17 14.97 6.15 4.71
N PHE A 18 14.32 5.56 5.72
CA PHE A 18 12.94 5.88 6.11
C PHE A 18 12.71 7.38 6.35
N GLN A 19 13.68 8.08 6.94
CA GLN A 19 13.58 9.52 7.24
C GLN A 19 13.25 10.39 6.02
N ASN A 20 13.65 9.96 4.82
CA ASN A 20 13.43 10.69 3.57
C ASN A 20 12.01 10.51 3.01
N PHE A 21 11.29 9.50 3.49
CA PHE A 21 9.93 9.16 3.04
C PHE A 21 8.91 9.18 4.18
N GLN A 22 9.34 9.54 5.41
CA GLN A 22 8.53 9.39 6.61
C GLN A 22 7.23 10.20 6.53
N LYS A 23 7.28 11.41 5.98
CA LYS A 23 6.13 12.31 5.88
C LYS A 23 5.10 11.72 4.91
N GLU A 24 5.56 11.22 3.78
CA GLU A 24 4.77 10.63 2.71
C GLU A 24 4.14 9.31 3.17
N ILE A 25 4.91 8.47 3.86
CA ILE A 25 4.43 7.22 4.47
C ILE A 25 3.36 7.52 5.52
N VAL A 26 3.63 8.43 6.46
CA VAL A 26 2.67 8.79 7.52
C VAL A 26 1.40 9.39 6.93
N ASN A 27 1.52 10.33 5.98
CA ASN A 27 0.37 10.93 5.32
C ASN A 27 -0.47 9.89 4.58
N PHE A 28 0.16 8.98 3.84
CA PHE A 28 -0.54 7.91 3.13
C PHE A 28 -1.28 6.98 4.10
N LEU A 29 -0.60 6.49 5.14
CA LEU A 29 -1.20 5.62 6.14
C LEU A 29 -2.34 6.30 6.92
N HIS A 30 -2.18 7.59 7.22
CA HIS A 30 -3.23 8.41 7.83
C HIS A 30 -4.44 8.50 6.91
N THR A 31 -4.24 8.85 5.63
CA THR A 31 -5.30 8.90 4.62
C THR A 31 -6.06 7.58 4.56
N LEU A 32 -5.37 6.44 4.46
CA LEU A 32 -6.02 5.13 4.40
C LEU A 32 -6.76 4.76 5.70
N ASN A 33 -6.23 5.15 6.86
CA ASN A 33 -6.86 4.84 8.15
C ASN A 33 -8.22 5.53 8.33
N PHE A 34 -8.39 6.72 7.75
CA PHE A 34 -9.63 7.51 7.80
C PHE A 34 -10.44 7.44 6.50
N PHE A 35 -9.97 6.69 5.50
CA PHE A 35 -10.70 6.48 4.27
C PHE A 35 -11.84 5.48 4.50
N GLU A 36 -13.07 5.89 4.17
CA GLU A 36 -14.24 5.02 4.19
C GLU A 36 -14.42 4.41 2.82
N LEU A 37 -14.28 3.09 2.68
CA LEU A 37 -14.57 2.45 1.40
C LEU A 37 -16.08 2.48 1.15
N HIS A 38 -16.46 2.66 -0.09
CA HIS A 38 -17.83 2.58 -0.58
C HIS A 38 -18.12 1.17 -1.12
N ASP A 39 -19.38 0.87 -1.43
CA ASP A 39 -19.73 -0.38 -2.15
C ASP A 39 -19.47 -0.30 -3.66
N GLY A 40 -18.86 0.80 -4.11
CA GLY A 40 -18.49 1.05 -5.51
C GLY A 40 -17.21 0.36 -5.96
N SER A 41 -16.76 0.74 -7.15
CA SER A 41 -15.59 0.16 -7.80
C SER A 41 -14.31 0.52 -7.06
N ILE A 42 -13.32 -0.39 -7.04
CA ILE A 42 -12.02 -0.09 -6.42
C ILE A 42 -11.31 1.05 -7.17
N GLN A 43 -11.56 1.21 -8.46
CA GLN A 43 -11.01 2.26 -9.31
C GLN A 43 -11.44 3.66 -8.84
N GLU A 44 -12.70 3.82 -8.41
CA GLU A 44 -13.18 5.07 -7.82
C GLU A 44 -12.48 5.34 -6.48
N GLU A 45 -12.35 4.33 -5.60
CA GLU A 45 -11.62 4.48 -4.33
C GLU A 45 -10.17 4.92 -4.58
N VAL A 46 -9.52 4.32 -5.58
CA VAL A 46 -8.14 4.65 -5.97
C VAL A 46 -8.06 6.09 -6.46
N LYS A 47 -9.02 6.56 -7.27
CA LYS A 47 -9.08 7.95 -7.74
C LYS A 47 -9.25 8.93 -6.57
N GLU A 48 -10.10 8.61 -5.61
CA GLU A 48 -10.32 9.45 -4.43
C GLU A 48 -9.12 9.47 -3.49
N ILE A 49 -8.47 8.32 -3.27
CA ILE A 49 -7.24 8.25 -2.48
C ILE A 49 -6.14 9.07 -3.17
N ASN A 50 -5.95 8.93 -4.49
CA ASN A 50 -4.98 9.73 -5.25
C ASN A 50 -5.17 11.24 -5.08
N ALA A 51 -6.42 11.71 -5.01
CA ALA A 51 -6.70 13.13 -4.80
C ALA A 51 -6.26 13.66 -3.42
N LYS A 52 -5.93 12.77 -2.47
CA LYS A 52 -5.58 13.09 -1.08
C LYS A 52 -4.11 12.83 -0.73
N VAL A 53 -3.32 12.34 -1.68
CA VAL A 53 -1.93 11.87 -1.43
C VAL A 53 -0.98 12.51 -2.44
N THR A 54 0.32 12.48 -2.14
CA THR A 54 1.33 13.22 -2.92
C THR A 54 1.89 12.43 -4.09
N HIS A 55 1.93 11.11 -4.00
CA HIS A 55 2.42 10.24 -5.07
C HIS A 55 1.30 9.42 -5.71
N VAL A 56 1.63 8.77 -6.83
CA VAL A 56 0.70 7.88 -7.51
C VAL A 56 0.39 6.65 -6.65
N PHE A 57 -0.88 6.47 -6.35
CA PHE A 57 -1.46 5.22 -5.86
C PHE A 57 -2.15 4.51 -7.02
N CYS A 58 -1.66 3.35 -7.43
CA CYS A 58 -2.24 2.64 -8.57
C CYS A 58 -2.23 1.13 -8.38
N GLU A 59 -3.00 0.45 -9.20
CA GLU A 59 -2.84 -0.98 -9.38
C GLU A 59 -1.47 -1.28 -10.00
N GLU A 60 -0.88 -2.39 -9.62
CA GLU A 60 0.36 -2.86 -10.17
C GLU A 60 0.15 -3.35 -11.62
N GLY A 61 0.91 -2.76 -12.55
CA GLY A 61 0.75 -2.95 -14.00
C GLY A 61 1.21 -4.31 -14.56
N GLY A 62 1.35 -4.36 -15.90
CA GLY A 62 1.41 -5.53 -16.80
C GLY A 62 2.44 -6.65 -16.58
N ALA A 63 3.11 -6.72 -15.42
CA ALA A 63 3.90 -7.88 -15.01
C ALA A 63 3.05 -8.95 -14.26
N LYS A 64 1.74 -8.75 -14.11
CA LYS A 64 0.82 -9.73 -13.48
C LYS A 64 0.96 -11.15 -14.03
N SER A 65 1.24 -11.29 -15.32
CA SER A 65 1.41 -12.59 -15.99
C SER A 65 2.73 -13.32 -15.67
N LYS A 66 3.69 -12.64 -15.01
CA LYS A 66 5.00 -13.21 -14.68
C LYS A 66 5.16 -13.59 -13.20
N ARG A 67 4.19 -13.28 -12.34
CA ARG A 67 4.27 -13.55 -10.89
C ARG A 67 3.93 -14.99 -10.56
N ALA A 68 4.50 -15.47 -9.46
CA ALA A 68 4.06 -16.72 -8.88
C ALA A 68 2.61 -16.59 -8.41
N GLN A 69 1.87 -17.70 -8.48
CA GLN A 69 0.51 -17.75 -7.96
C GLN A 69 0.51 -17.34 -6.47
N ASP A 70 -0.40 -16.44 -6.10
CA ASP A 70 -0.61 -15.94 -4.71
C ASP A 70 0.52 -15.09 -4.11
N GLU A 71 1.51 -14.67 -4.90
CA GLU A 71 2.65 -13.86 -4.44
C GLU A 71 2.25 -12.57 -3.71
N LEU A 72 1.13 -11.96 -4.13
CA LEU A 72 0.57 -10.73 -3.53
C LEU A 72 -0.68 -10.97 -2.69
N LYS A 73 -1.07 -12.23 -2.52
CA LYS A 73 -2.15 -12.55 -1.59
C LYS A 73 -1.59 -12.61 -0.18
N ARG A 74 -2.27 -11.95 0.75
CA ARG A 74 -1.86 -11.87 2.16
C ARG A 74 -3.00 -12.19 3.09
N GLU A 75 -2.62 -12.65 4.28
CA GLU A 75 -3.54 -12.89 5.38
C GLU A 75 -3.54 -11.70 6.33
N PHE A 76 -4.71 -11.19 6.68
CA PHE A 76 -4.86 -10.11 7.65
C PHE A 76 -5.69 -10.58 8.84
N ILE A 77 -5.37 -10.10 10.04
CA ILE A 77 -6.14 -10.38 11.24
C ILE A 77 -6.73 -9.06 11.74
N PHE A 78 -8.06 -8.99 11.85
CA PHE A 78 -8.77 -7.84 12.39
C PHE A 78 -9.89 -8.29 13.32
N LYS A 79 -9.94 -7.76 14.55
CA LYS A 79 -10.89 -8.16 15.60
C LYS A 79 -10.97 -9.68 15.78
N ASN A 80 -9.82 -10.35 15.88
CA ASN A 80 -9.67 -11.81 15.98
C ASN A 80 -10.24 -12.61 14.79
N LYS A 81 -10.67 -11.95 13.71
CA LYS A 81 -11.09 -12.60 12.47
C LYS A 81 -9.95 -12.59 11.45
N LYS A 82 -9.69 -13.74 10.85
CA LYS A 82 -8.73 -13.93 9.76
C LYS A 82 -9.37 -13.61 8.41
N TYR A 83 -8.68 -12.81 7.61
CA TYR A 83 -9.01 -12.47 6.23
C TYR A 83 -7.90 -13.04 5.35
N SER A 84 -8.13 -14.23 4.81
CA SER A 84 -7.15 -14.92 3.96
C SER A 84 -7.26 -14.47 2.52
N ASN A 85 -6.18 -14.64 1.76
CA ASN A 85 -6.14 -14.45 0.30
C ASN A 85 -6.55 -13.04 -0.18
N VAL A 86 -6.29 -12.01 0.64
CA VAL A 86 -6.57 -10.62 0.25
C VAL A 86 -5.58 -10.22 -0.83
N ASN A 87 -6.10 -9.78 -1.98
CA ASN A 87 -5.28 -9.33 -3.11
C ASN A 87 -4.65 -7.96 -2.80
N CYS A 88 -3.33 -7.87 -2.77
CA CYS A 88 -2.58 -6.65 -2.45
C CYS A 88 -1.85 -6.03 -3.65
N GLU A 89 -2.52 -6.00 -4.81
CA GLU A 89 -2.00 -5.47 -6.07
C GLU A 89 -1.95 -3.94 -6.15
N PHE A 90 -2.46 -3.21 -5.16
CA PHE A 90 -2.42 -1.75 -5.21
C PHE A 90 -1.20 -1.24 -4.48
N HIS A 91 -0.50 -0.27 -5.07
CA HIS A 91 0.71 0.28 -4.49
C HIS A 91 0.80 1.81 -4.55
N TYR A 92 1.34 2.40 -3.48
CA TYR A 92 1.71 3.81 -3.42
C TYR A 92 3.19 3.96 -3.76
N LYS A 93 3.50 4.77 -4.78
CA LYS A 93 4.87 4.93 -5.30
C LYS A 93 5.64 5.97 -4.51
N LEU A 94 6.45 5.52 -3.55
CA LEU A 94 7.37 6.39 -2.80
C LEU A 94 8.60 6.69 -3.66
N GLU A 95 8.45 7.63 -4.58
CA GLU A 95 9.52 8.12 -5.46
C GLU A 95 9.89 9.54 -5.04
N ASN A 96 11.18 9.87 -4.97
CA ASN A 96 11.60 11.24 -4.65
C ASN A 96 11.05 12.22 -5.70
N ILE A 97 10.38 13.28 -5.24
CA ILE A 97 9.86 14.36 -6.10
C ILE A 97 10.94 15.43 -6.36
N ASP A 98 11.98 15.54 -5.52
CA ASP A 98 13.05 16.53 -5.69
C ASP A 98 14.29 15.97 -6.41
N ASP A 99 14.39 16.32 -7.68
CA ASP A 99 15.53 17.06 -8.26
C ASP A 99 16.96 16.51 -8.11
N GLN A 100 17.18 15.23 -8.40
CA GLN A 100 18.51 14.77 -8.84
C GLN A 100 18.44 14.19 -10.25
N LYS A 101 18.76 15.05 -11.22
CA LYS A 101 19.30 14.65 -12.52
C LYS A 101 20.49 13.69 -12.28
N GLY A 102 20.22 12.38 -12.25
CA GLY A 102 21.22 11.32 -12.13
C GLY A 102 21.31 10.57 -10.79
N GLY A 103 20.42 10.81 -9.82
CA GLY A 103 20.41 10.10 -8.53
C GLY A 103 19.82 8.68 -8.60
N GLU A 104 20.17 7.82 -7.64
CA GLU A 104 19.65 6.45 -7.54
C GLU A 104 18.12 6.45 -7.35
N HIS A 105 17.37 5.92 -8.31
CA HIS A 105 15.91 5.85 -8.24
C HIS A 105 15.47 4.77 -7.25
N PHE A 106 15.16 5.17 -6.02
CA PHE A 106 14.57 4.27 -5.04
C PHE A 106 13.12 3.95 -5.42
N LYS A 107 12.88 2.72 -5.88
CA LYS A 107 11.55 2.22 -6.21
C LYS A 107 10.79 1.75 -4.96
N ASN A 108 10.74 2.57 -3.92
CA ASN A 108 9.99 2.21 -2.71
C ASN A 108 8.49 2.21 -3.01
N ARG A 109 7.75 1.31 -2.36
CA ARG A 109 6.32 1.08 -2.54
C ARG A 109 5.66 0.75 -1.20
N ILE A 110 4.40 1.16 -1.06
CA ILE A 110 3.49 0.64 -0.03
C ILE A 110 2.43 -0.19 -0.73
N TYR A 111 2.40 -1.50 -0.51
CA TYR A 111 1.40 -2.41 -1.09
C TYR A 111 0.21 -2.58 -0.15
N VAL A 112 -0.99 -2.54 -0.73
CA VAL A 112 -2.24 -2.60 0.02
C VAL A 112 -3.27 -3.47 -0.68
N GLY A 113 -4.15 -4.07 0.11
CA GLY A 113 -5.31 -4.81 -0.37
C GLY A 113 -6.61 -4.30 0.23
N PHE A 114 -7.69 -4.36 -0.55
CA PHE A 114 -9.02 -3.94 -0.13
C PHE A 114 -9.79 -5.12 0.45
N ILE A 115 -10.38 -4.92 1.63
CA ILE A 115 -11.20 -5.90 2.33
C ILE A 115 -12.63 -5.35 2.40
N LYS A 116 -13.48 -5.77 1.45
CA LYS A 116 -14.92 -5.47 1.41
C LYS A 116 -15.70 -6.76 1.71
N SER A 117 -16.05 -7.01 2.97
CA SER A 117 -16.77 -8.22 3.41
C SER A 117 -17.98 -7.84 4.28
N GLY A 118 -19.16 -7.79 3.66
CA GLY A 118 -20.38 -7.32 4.30
C GLY A 118 -20.22 -5.89 4.82
N LYS A 119 -20.52 -5.66 6.11
CA LYS A 119 -20.33 -4.35 6.75
C LYS A 119 -18.86 -3.98 6.99
N LEU A 120 -17.94 -4.93 6.85
CA LEU A 120 -16.52 -4.64 7.05
C LEU A 120 -15.91 -4.11 5.76
N LYS A 121 -15.40 -2.89 5.87
CA LYS A 121 -14.68 -2.19 4.82
C LYS A 121 -13.38 -1.67 5.39
N LYS A 122 -12.26 -2.30 5.01
CA LYS A 122 -10.92 -1.97 5.50
C LYS A 122 -9.88 -2.11 4.40
N ILE A 123 -8.76 -1.44 4.59
CA ILE A 123 -7.58 -1.54 3.73
C ILE A 123 -6.47 -2.19 4.55
N GLY A 124 -5.93 -3.30 4.06
CA GLY A 124 -4.80 -4.00 4.69
C GLY A 124 -3.49 -3.58 4.06
N ILE A 125 -2.46 -3.31 4.87
CA ILE A 125 -1.11 -2.98 4.39
C ILE A 125 -0.25 -4.24 4.33
N ALA A 126 0.15 -4.65 3.13
CA ALA A 126 0.93 -5.86 2.90
C ALA A 126 2.44 -5.65 3.00
N HIS A 127 2.94 -4.49 2.56
CA HIS A 127 4.37 -4.21 2.51
C HIS A 127 4.64 -2.71 2.47
N ILE A 128 5.76 -2.27 3.05
CA ILE A 128 6.33 -0.93 2.93
C ILE A 128 7.82 -1.09 2.72
N GLY A 129 8.38 -0.62 1.61
CA GLY A 129 9.82 -0.73 1.35
C GLY A 129 10.11 -0.86 -0.13
N PHE A 130 11.23 -1.47 -0.50
CA PHE A 130 11.57 -1.68 -1.90
C PHE A 130 10.48 -2.46 -2.67
N HIS A 131 10.31 -2.14 -3.96
CA HIS A 131 9.41 -2.83 -4.88
C HIS A 131 9.57 -4.36 -4.78
N LEU A 132 8.45 -5.07 -4.71
CA LEU A 132 8.42 -6.54 -4.73
C LEU A 132 8.59 -7.05 -6.17
#